data_AF-A0A2P5YNR3-F1
#
_entry.id   AF-A0A2P5YNR3-F1
#
_cell.length_a   1.000
_cell.length_b   1.000
_cell.length_c   1.000
_cell.angle_alpha   90.00
_cell.angle_beta   90.00
_cell.angle_gamma   90.00
#
_symmetry.space_group_name_H-M   'P 1'
#
loop_
_entity.id
_entity.type
_entity.pdbx_description
1 polymer ?
#
loop_
_entity_poly.entity_id
_entity_poly.type
_entity_poly.pdbx_seq_one_letter_code
_entity_poly.pdbx_strand_id
1 'polypeptide(L)'
;MPNDTLAKHLFHWENQTIEWAMRLRVALYIAEALDYCSSEGRPLYHDLNAYRVLFDENGDPRLSCFGLMKNSRDGKSYSTNLAYTPPEYLRNELFLARMIELINICVLGRVTPESVIFSFGTVLLDLLSGKHIPPSHALDMIRGKNILLLMDSHLEGHFSSEEATVVFDLASQCLQYEPRERPNTKDLVTTLAPLQNKPDVPSYVMLGIPKHEEGPPTPQQPLSPMGDACSRMDLTAIHQILVMTHYKDDEGTNELSFQEWTQQMRDMLEARKRGDVAFRDKEFKTAVDCYSQFIDVGTMVSPTVYARRSLCYLLCDQPDAALRDAMQAQCVYPDWSTAFYMQAVALAKLDMQKDAADMLNEAAALEEKRQRGGRGS
;
A
#
# COMPACT_ATOMS: atom_id res chain seq x y z
N MET A 1 -2.00 3.29 3.71
CA MET A 1 -1.61 3.83 5.03
C MET A 1 -1.01 5.21 4.81
N PRO A 2 -1.28 6.18 5.70
CA PRO A 2 -1.04 7.60 5.44
C PRO A 2 0.45 8.00 5.42
N ASN A 3 1.32 7.23 6.08
CA ASN A 3 2.72 7.59 6.27
C ASN A 3 3.67 6.83 5.32
N ASP A 4 3.19 6.46 4.12
CA ASP A 4 3.97 5.86 3.02
C ASP A 4 4.68 4.52 3.36
N THR A 5 5.57 4.08 2.47
CA THR A 5 6.34 2.82 2.54
C THR A 5 7.73 3.03 3.13
N LEU A 6 8.32 1.97 3.69
CA LEU A 6 9.72 1.94 4.10
C LEU A 6 10.67 2.33 2.95
N ALA A 7 10.37 1.92 1.72
CA ALA A 7 11.16 2.30 0.54
C ALA A 7 11.19 3.83 0.30
N LYS A 8 10.10 4.54 0.59
CA LYS A 8 10.07 6.02 0.48
C LYS A 8 10.97 6.65 1.55
N HIS A 9 10.87 6.16 2.78
CA HIS A 9 11.60 6.64 3.96
C HIS A 9 13.09 6.27 3.98
N LEU A 10 13.50 5.21 3.27
CA LEU A 10 14.89 4.79 3.16
C LEU A 10 15.58 5.31 1.88
N PHE A 11 14.93 5.21 0.72
CA PHE A 11 15.62 5.40 -0.58
C PHE A 11 15.43 6.78 -1.19
N HIS A 12 14.37 7.51 -0.82
CA HIS A 12 14.02 8.80 -1.42
C HIS A 12 14.35 9.94 -0.45
N TRP A 13 15.44 10.63 -0.75
CA TRP A 13 16.26 11.48 0.14
C TRP A 13 15.74 12.91 0.34
N GLU A 14 14.61 13.28 -0.24
CA GLU A 14 14.18 14.68 -0.33
C GLU A 14 13.73 15.27 1.03
N ASN A 15 13.39 14.45 2.04
CA ASN A 15 12.78 14.91 3.30
C ASN A 15 13.31 14.25 4.60
N GLN A 16 14.61 13.92 4.70
CA GLN A 16 15.27 13.27 5.86
C GLN A 16 15.07 11.74 5.92
N THR A 17 16.16 10.99 6.09
CA THR A 17 16.12 9.53 6.22
C THR A 17 15.72 9.15 7.64
N ILE A 18 15.05 8.01 7.82
CA ILE A 18 14.64 7.55 9.16
C ILE A 18 15.85 7.23 10.04
N GLU A 19 15.78 7.66 11.30
CA GLU A 19 16.85 7.46 12.27
C GLU A 19 17.09 5.97 12.60
N TRP A 20 18.29 5.66 13.07
CA TRP A 20 18.73 4.28 13.35
C TRP A 20 17.77 3.52 14.28
N ALA A 21 17.30 4.17 15.34
CA ALA A 21 16.34 3.58 16.27
C ALA A 21 15.03 3.16 15.57
N MET A 22 14.57 3.92 14.57
CA MET A 22 13.37 3.57 13.81
C MET A 22 13.63 2.37 12.89
N ARG A 23 14.84 2.27 12.33
CA ARG A 23 15.24 1.11 11.51
C ARG A 23 15.27 -0.19 12.32
N LEU A 24 15.76 -0.14 13.56
CA LEU A 24 15.72 -1.27 14.49
C LEU A 24 14.28 -1.67 14.85
N ARG A 25 13.39 -0.69 15.04
CA ARG A 25 11.96 -0.96 15.28
C ARG A 25 11.29 -1.64 14.09
N VAL A 26 11.57 -1.16 12.88
CA VAL A 26 11.08 -1.78 11.64
C VAL A 26 11.52 -3.25 11.56
N ALA A 27 12.80 -3.53 11.78
CA ALA A 27 13.33 -4.89 11.76
C ALA A 27 12.59 -5.81 12.76
N LEU A 28 12.40 -5.33 13.99
CA LEU A 28 11.73 -6.09 15.03
C LEU A 28 10.25 -6.35 14.70
N TYR A 29 9.49 -5.33 14.30
CA TYR A 29 8.06 -5.49 14.02
C TYR A 29 7.80 -6.42 12.82
N ILE A 30 8.68 -6.41 11.82
CA ILE A 30 8.61 -7.39 10.73
C ILE A 30 8.89 -8.80 11.28
N ALA A 31 9.94 -8.97 12.10
CA ALA A 31 10.26 -10.27 12.69
C ALA A 31 9.11 -10.81 13.55
N GLU A 32 8.49 -9.97 14.38
CA GLU A 32 7.32 -10.32 15.20
C GLU A 32 6.10 -10.67 14.35
N ALA A 33 5.84 -9.92 13.27
CA ALA A 33 4.74 -10.22 12.36
C ALA A 33 4.94 -11.57 11.65
N LEU A 34 6.17 -11.88 11.23
CA LEU A 34 6.51 -13.17 10.63
C LEU A 34 6.41 -14.32 11.64
N ASP A 35 6.89 -14.12 12.88
CA ASP A 35 6.79 -15.12 13.95
C ASP A 35 5.35 -15.37 14.36
N TYR A 36 4.52 -14.33 14.43
CA TYR A 36 3.08 -14.44 14.61
C TYR A 36 2.42 -15.24 13.49
N CYS A 37 2.78 -14.99 12.22
CA CYS A 37 2.25 -15.77 11.11
C CYS A 37 2.64 -17.25 11.21
N SER A 38 3.88 -17.54 11.60
CA SER A 38 4.41 -18.89 11.78
C SER A 38 3.70 -19.63 12.94
N SER A 39 3.63 -19.00 14.12
CA SER A 39 3.09 -19.57 15.35
C SER A 39 1.57 -19.80 15.29
N GLU A 40 0.82 -18.91 14.64
CA GLU A 40 -0.63 -19.03 14.46
C GLU A 40 -1.02 -19.85 13.22
N GLY A 41 -0.06 -20.45 12.51
CA GLY A 41 -0.31 -21.26 11.32
C GLY A 41 -0.94 -20.48 10.16
N ARG A 42 -0.67 -19.17 10.07
CA ARG A 42 -1.15 -18.31 8.97
C ARG A 42 -0.34 -18.56 7.68
N PRO A 43 -0.86 -18.15 6.51
CA PRO A 43 -0.11 -18.23 5.26
C PRO A 43 1.23 -17.48 5.33
N LEU A 44 2.24 -18.01 4.63
CA LEU A 44 3.55 -17.38 4.54
C LEU A 44 3.49 -16.08 3.73
N TYR A 45 4.18 -15.05 4.23
CA TYR A 45 4.30 -13.76 3.58
C TYR A 45 5.36 -13.82 2.47
N HIS A 46 4.95 -13.98 1.22
CA HIS A 46 5.84 -14.42 0.13
C HIS A 46 6.46 -13.28 -0.69
N ASP A 47 6.01 -12.04 -0.48
CA ASP A 47 6.49 -10.86 -1.20
C ASP A 47 7.05 -9.83 -0.21
N LEU A 48 8.00 -10.24 0.65
CA LEU A 48 8.62 -9.34 1.63
C LEU A 48 9.70 -8.48 0.99
N ASN A 49 9.53 -7.16 1.02
CA ASN A 49 10.52 -6.16 0.61
C ASN A 49 10.16 -4.78 1.19
N ALA A 50 11.04 -3.77 1.05
CA ALA A 50 10.84 -2.42 1.59
C ALA A 50 9.60 -1.68 1.04
N TYR A 51 9.10 -2.02 -0.15
CA TYR A 51 7.87 -1.42 -0.71
C TYR A 51 6.60 -2.01 -0.08
N ARG A 52 6.73 -3.12 0.64
CA ARG A 52 5.62 -3.88 1.25
C ARG A 52 5.50 -3.65 2.76
N VAL A 53 6.42 -2.87 3.32
CA VAL A 53 6.36 -2.35 4.69
C VAL A 53 5.81 -0.94 4.62
N LEU A 54 4.71 -0.70 5.33
CA LEU A 54 3.96 0.57 5.36
C LEU A 54 3.98 1.13 6.78
N PHE A 55 3.82 2.44 6.94
CA PHE A 55 3.65 3.06 8.27
C PHE A 55 2.21 3.50 8.48
N ASP A 56 1.61 3.05 9.58
CA ASP A 56 0.25 3.45 9.98
C ASP A 56 0.21 4.89 10.51
N GLU A 57 -0.98 5.37 10.92
CA GLU A 57 -1.20 6.73 11.47
C GLU A 57 -0.27 7.10 12.63
N ASN A 58 0.08 6.14 13.47
CA ASN A 58 0.97 6.35 14.61
C ASN A 58 2.44 6.23 14.22
N GLY A 59 2.73 6.01 12.93
CA GLY A 59 4.05 5.78 12.40
C GLY A 59 4.57 4.36 12.65
N ASP A 60 3.73 3.43 13.11
CA ASP A 60 4.18 2.07 13.40
C ASP A 60 4.32 1.27 12.09
N PRO A 61 5.43 0.52 11.91
CA PRO A 61 5.62 -0.30 10.71
C PRO A 61 4.65 -1.49 10.69
N ARG A 62 4.03 -1.71 9.53
CA ARG A 62 3.06 -2.78 9.25
C ARG A 62 3.40 -3.47 7.94
N LEU A 63 3.13 -4.77 7.87
CA LEU A 63 3.16 -5.51 6.60
C LEU A 63 1.87 -5.30 5.83
N SER A 64 1.98 -5.04 4.53
CA SER A 64 0.83 -4.93 3.63
C SER A 64 0.11 -6.27 3.45
N CYS A 65 -1.22 -6.29 3.41
CA CYS A 65 -1.97 -7.54 3.16
C CYS A 65 -1.68 -8.18 1.79
N PHE A 66 -1.07 -7.44 0.85
CA PHE A 66 -0.73 -7.95 -0.48
C PHE A 66 0.22 -9.15 -0.45
N GLY A 67 1.16 -9.23 0.50
CA GLY A 67 2.07 -10.37 0.63
C GLY A 67 1.43 -11.65 1.16
N LEU A 68 0.15 -11.60 1.58
CA LEU A 68 -0.64 -12.75 2.04
C LEU A 68 -1.67 -13.23 1.01
N MET A 69 -1.86 -12.50 -0.09
CA MET A 69 -2.85 -12.86 -1.11
C MET A 69 -2.42 -14.14 -1.82
N LYS A 70 -3.33 -15.12 -1.92
CA LYS A 70 -3.07 -16.32 -2.73
C LYS A 70 -3.00 -15.92 -4.20
N ASN A 71 -1.95 -16.39 -4.87
CA ASN A 71 -1.86 -16.37 -6.33
C ASN A 71 -3.19 -16.87 -6.93
N SER A 72 -3.66 -16.19 -7.98
CA SER A 72 -4.74 -16.74 -8.79
C SER A 72 -4.38 -18.16 -9.25
N ARG A 73 -5.39 -19.00 -9.49
CA ARG A 73 -5.26 -20.43 -9.83
C ARG A 73 -4.40 -20.72 -11.08
N ASP A 74 -3.90 -19.69 -11.76
CA ASP A 74 -3.16 -19.76 -13.01
C ASP A 74 -1.63 -19.67 -12.85
N GLY A 75 -1.11 -19.67 -11.61
CA GLY A 75 0.34 -19.80 -11.37
C GLY A 75 1.20 -18.63 -11.85
N LYS A 76 0.60 -17.47 -12.14
CA LYS A 76 1.33 -16.24 -12.49
C LYS A 76 1.50 -15.38 -11.23
N SER A 77 2.74 -15.26 -10.77
CA SER A 77 3.14 -14.33 -9.69
C SER A 77 3.11 -12.89 -10.20
N TYR A 78 2.54 -11.98 -9.41
CA TYR A 78 2.56 -10.53 -9.65
C TYR A 78 3.85 -9.86 -9.11
N SER A 79 5.02 -10.48 -9.26
CA SER A 79 6.29 -9.78 -9.04
C SER A 79 6.69 -9.01 -10.30
N THR A 80 6.26 -7.75 -10.41
CA THR A 80 6.76 -6.78 -11.38
C THR A 80 8.06 -6.14 -10.86
N ASN A 81 9.19 -6.81 -11.04
CA ASN A 81 10.47 -6.17 -11.39
C ASN A 81 11.56 -7.22 -11.65
N LEU A 82 11.92 -7.43 -12.93
CA LEU A 82 13.01 -8.34 -13.32
C LEU A 82 14.38 -7.90 -12.75
N ALA A 83 14.54 -6.64 -12.34
CA ALA A 83 15.78 -6.07 -11.81
C ALA A 83 16.22 -6.63 -10.43
N TYR A 84 15.34 -7.34 -9.72
CA TYR A 84 15.62 -7.94 -8.39
C TYR A 84 15.76 -9.47 -8.44
N THR A 85 15.79 -10.02 -9.65
CA THR A 85 15.97 -11.46 -9.86
C THR A 85 17.44 -11.83 -9.59
N PRO A 86 17.75 -12.83 -8.74
CA PRO A 86 19.13 -13.24 -8.46
C PRO A 86 19.94 -13.59 -9.74
N PRO A 87 21.28 -13.41 -9.78
CA PRO A 87 22.10 -13.50 -11.01
C PRO A 87 22.11 -14.87 -11.68
N GLU A 88 21.67 -15.90 -10.98
CA GLU A 88 21.50 -17.28 -11.41
C GLU A 88 20.43 -17.42 -12.50
N TYR A 89 19.50 -16.46 -12.56
CA TYR A 89 18.39 -16.44 -13.49
C TYR A 89 18.77 -15.95 -14.90
N LEU A 90 20.00 -15.45 -15.10
CA LEU A 90 20.35 -14.72 -16.33
C LEU A 90 21.63 -15.19 -17.05
N ARG A 91 22.28 -16.31 -16.67
CA ARG A 91 23.51 -16.76 -17.36
C ARG A 91 23.56 -18.27 -17.70
N ASN A 92 23.26 -18.53 -18.97
CA ASN A 92 23.83 -19.56 -19.85
C ASN A 92 23.36 -21.04 -19.72
N GLU A 93 22.27 -21.30 -20.43
CA GLU A 93 21.98 -22.33 -21.47
C GLU A 93 22.52 -23.77 -21.37
N LEU A 94 23.67 -24.05 -20.74
CA LEU A 94 24.16 -25.43 -20.54
C LEU A 94 24.29 -25.83 -19.06
N PHE A 95 24.05 -24.89 -18.14
CA PHE A 95 23.89 -25.14 -16.70
C PHE A 95 22.41 -25.24 -16.28
N LEU A 96 21.50 -25.27 -17.26
CA LEU A 96 20.05 -25.23 -17.06
C LEU A 96 19.49 -26.57 -16.54
N ALA A 97 20.15 -27.70 -16.84
CA ALA A 97 19.58 -29.03 -16.57
C ALA A 97 19.66 -29.47 -15.09
N ARG A 98 20.64 -29.00 -14.30
CA ARG A 98 20.71 -29.28 -12.85
C ARG A 98 20.04 -28.22 -12.00
N MET A 99 19.75 -27.06 -12.58
CA MET A 99 18.96 -26.00 -11.96
C MET A 99 17.46 -26.34 -11.94
N ILE A 100 17.00 -27.27 -12.80
CA ILE A 100 15.60 -27.72 -12.87
C ILE A 100 15.09 -28.36 -11.58
N GLU A 101 15.95 -28.95 -10.74
CA GLU A 101 15.49 -29.57 -9.49
C GLU A 101 15.27 -28.56 -8.35
N LEU A 102 15.95 -27.40 -8.38
CA LEU A 102 15.72 -26.26 -7.47
C LEU A 102 14.71 -25.25 -8.05
N ILE A 103 14.65 -25.12 -9.38
CA ILE A 103 13.55 -24.49 -10.11
C ILE A 103 12.25 -25.23 -9.82
N ASN A 104 12.25 -26.54 -9.59
CA ASN A 104 11.07 -27.26 -9.10
C ASN A 104 10.63 -26.88 -7.67
N ILE A 105 11.25 -25.91 -6.99
CA ILE A 105 10.76 -25.35 -5.72
C ILE A 105 10.11 -23.98 -5.95
N CYS A 106 10.78 -23.07 -6.69
CA CYS A 106 10.25 -21.73 -6.99
C CYS A 106 9.31 -21.69 -8.21
N VAL A 107 9.58 -22.46 -9.27
CA VAL A 107 8.71 -22.55 -10.46
C VAL A 107 7.54 -23.53 -10.26
N LEU A 108 7.59 -24.39 -9.22
CA LEU A 108 6.39 -25.11 -8.74
C LEU A 108 5.55 -24.33 -7.71
N GLY A 109 5.91 -23.09 -7.38
CA GLY A 109 5.06 -22.22 -6.55
C GLY A 109 4.96 -22.61 -5.07
N ARG A 110 6.00 -23.20 -4.46
CA ARG A 110 6.01 -23.45 -3.02
C ARG A 110 6.88 -22.43 -2.28
N VAL A 111 6.21 -21.42 -1.73
CA VAL A 111 6.77 -20.54 -0.70
C VAL A 111 7.12 -21.39 0.52
N THR A 112 8.35 -21.27 1.03
CA THR A 112 8.79 -21.95 2.26
C THR A 112 9.16 -20.94 3.34
N PRO A 113 9.11 -21.29 4.64
CA PRO A 113 9.52 -20.39 5.72
C PRO A 113 10.92 -19.81 5.47
N GLU A 114 11.87 -20.63 5.02
CA GLU A 114 13.26 -20.24 4.79
C GLU A 114 13.41 -19.24 3.63
N SER A 115 12.52 -19.28 2.64
CA SER A 115 12.49 -18.26 1.57
C SER A 115 12.06 -16.89 2.11
N VAL A 116 11.14 -16.84 3.07
CA VAL A 116 10.72 -15.60 3.74
C VAL A 116 11.86 -15.04 4.58
N ILE A 117 12.61 -15.89 5.28
CA ILE A 117 13.81 -15.49 6.04
C ILE A 117 14.87 -14.88 5.11
N PHE A 118 15.06 -15.42 3.91
CA PHE A 118 15.99 -14.84 2.95
C PHE A 118 15.58 -13.41 2.55
N SER A 119 14.29 -13.20 2.22
CA SER A 119 13.74 -11.86 1.94
C SER A 119 13.84 -10.91 3.14
N PHE A 120 13.74 -11.43 4.36
CA PHE A 120 14.00 -10.63 5.57
C PHE A 120 15.45 -10.15 5.61
N GLY A 121 16.41 -11.01 5.26
CA GLY A 121 17.82 -10.66 5.15
C GLY A 121 18.10 -9.52 4.16
N THR A 122 17.37 -9.46 3.03
CA THR A 122 17.51 -8.33 2.09
C THR A 122 16.96 -7.03 2.67
N VAL A 123 15.87 -7.08 3.43
CA VAL A 123 15.33 -5.90 4.14
C VAL A 123 16.31 -5.39 5.20
N LEU A 124 17.00 -6.27 5.92
CA LEU A 124 18.04 -5.85 6.87
C LEU A 124 19.19 -5.10 6.19
N LEU A 125 19.60 -5.51 4.99
CA LEU A 125 20.61 -4.79 4.21
C LEU A 125 20.11 -3.43 3.71
N ASP A 126 18.84 -3.35 3.30
CA ASP A 126 18.22 -2.07 2.93
C ASP A 126 18.19 -1.11 4.14
N LEU A 127 17.89 -1.62 5.34
CA LEU A 127 17.91 -0.85 6.59
C LEU A 127 19.33 -0.40 6.97
N LEU A 128 20.34 -1.26 6.82
CA LEU A 128 21.74 -0.90 7.11
C LEU A 128 22.24 0.18 6.14
N SER A 129 21.93 0.03 4.85
CA SER A 129 22.55 0.84 3.79
C SER A 129 21.75 2.07 3.35
N GLY A 130 20.46 2.14 3.67
CA GLY A 130 19.56 3.15 3.14
C GLY A 130 19.40 3.08 1.62
N LYS A 131 19.75 1.95 1.01
CA LYS A 131 19.73 1.74 -0.44
C LYS A 131 19.06 0.41 -0.74
N HIS A 132 18.39 0.34 -1.88
CA HIS A 132 17.82 -0.91 -2.31
C HIS A 132 18.90 -1.78 -2.96
N ILE A 133 19.45 -2.74 -2.21
CA ILE A 133 20.57 -3.58 -2.66
C ILE A 133 20.01 -4.85 -3.30
N PRO A 134 20.30 -5.12 -4.60
CA PRO A 134 19.89 -6.37 -5.22
C PRO A 134 20.50 -7.59 -4.50
N PRO A 135 19.76 -8.70 -4.36
CA PRO A 135 20.25 -9.92 -3.67
C PRO A 135 21.58 -10.45 -4.22
N SER A 136 21.87 -10.19 -5.49
CA SER A 136 23.14 -10.48 -6.16
C SER A 136 24.36 -9.83 -5.50
N HIS A 137 24.22 -8.57 -5.12
CA HIS A 137 25.30 -7.73 -4.61
C HIS A 137 25.41 -7.81 -3.08
N ALA A 138 24.31 -8.18 -2.42
CA ALA A 138 24.24 -8.42 -0.98
C ALA A 138 25.34 -9.36 -0.47
N LEU A 139 25.52 -10.52 -1.13
CA LEU A 139 26.49 -11.55 -0.72
C LEU A 139 27.95 -11.09 -0.90
N ASP A 140 28.24 -10.34 -1.98
CA ASP A 140 29.58 -9.81 -2.24
C ASP A 140 29.97 -8.73 -1.22
N MET A 141 28.99 -7.88 -0.84
CA MET A 141 29.18 -6.87 0.21
C MET A 141 29.43 -7.49 1.59
N ILE A 142 28.73 -8.58 1.91
CA ILE A 142 28.93 -9.32 3.17
C ILE A 142 30.31 -9.99 3.20
N ARG A 143 30.77 -10.56 2.07
CA ARG A 143 32.07 -11.23 1.95
C ARG A 143 33.27 -10.28 1.93
N GLY A 144 33.10 -9.05 1.44
CA GLY A 144 34.16 -8.04 1.26
C GLY A 144 34.56 -7.24 2.49
N LYS A 145 33.86 -7.40 3.63
CA LYS A 145 34.12 -6.84 4.97
C LYS A 145 34.61 -5.38 5.04
N ASN A 146 33.65 -4.46 5.18
CA ASN A 146 33.71 -3.40 6.19
C ASN A 146 32.27 -2.91 6.44
N ILE A 147 31.70 -3.20 7.62
CA ILE A 147 30.34 -2.81 8.00
C ILE A 147 30.15 -1.30 7.79
N LEU A 148 31.18 -0.49 8.09
CA LEU A 148 31.14 0.97 7.93
C LEU A 148 30.95 1.44 6.48
N LEU A 149 31.36 0.63 5.48
CA LEU A 149 31.13 0.96 4.07
C LEU A 149 29.72 0.59 3.61
N LEU A 150 29.06 -0.33 4.31
CA LEU A 150 27.68 -0.69 4.06
C LEU A 150 26.73 0.33 4.70
N MET A 151 27.08 0.87 5.87
CA MET A 151 26.21 1.77 6.62
C MET A 151 25.80 2.99 5.80
N ASP A 152 24.53 3.37 5.94
CA ASP A 152 23.98 4.57 5.35
C ASP A 152 24.73 5.81 5.84
N SER A 153 25.33 6.56 4.90
CA SER A 153 26.05 7.79 5.19
C SER A 153 25.17 8.86 5.83
N HIS A 154 23.85 8.84 5.60
CA HIS A 154 22.91 9.80 6.18
C HIS A 154 22.63 9.56 7.66
N LEU A 155 23.04 8.42 8.22
CA LEU A 155 23.00 8.23 9.66
C LEU A 155 24.07 9.09 10.36
N GLU A 156 25.07 9.62 9.64
CA GLU A 156 26.11 10.52 10.17
C GLU A 156 26.84 9.96 11.42
N GLY A 157 26.88 8.64 11.58
CA GLY A 157 27.45 7.96 12.74
C GLY A 157 26.53 7.87 13.96
N HIS A 158 25.26 8.27 13.85
CA HIS A 158 24.22 8.11 14.89
C HIS A 158 23.68 6.68 14.98
N PHE A 159 24.59 5.72 15.21
CA PHE A 159 24.28 4.31 15.49
C PHE A 159 25.39 3.69 16.34
N SER A 160 25.08 2.67 17.14
CA SER A 160 26.12 1.89 17.83
C SER A 160 26.75 0.90 16.84
N SER A 161 28.08 0.82 16.86
CA SER A 161 28.82 -0.14 16.03
C SER A 161 28.51 -1.59 16.43
N GLU A 162 28.25 -1.83 17.71
CA GLU A 162 27.83 -3.11 18.26
C GLU A 162 26.45 -3.52 17.74
N GLU A 163 25.46 -2.61 17.82
CA GLU A 163 24.12 -2.83 17.27
C GLU A 163 24.16 -3.12 15.76
N ALA A 164 24.89 -2.31 15.00
CA ALA A 164 25.05 -2.47 13.56
C ALA A 164 25.72 -3.81 13.19
N THR A 165 26.68 -4.27 14.00
CA THR A 165 27.34 -5.57 13.82
C THR A 165 26.37 -6.72 14.03
N VAL A 166 25.53 -6.67 15.08
CA VAL A 166 24.51 -7.70 15.33
C VAL A 166 23.51 -7.77 14.17
N VAL A 167 23.03 -6.62 13.67
CA VAL A 167 22.10 -6.58 12.53
C VAL A 167 22.75 -7.09 11.25
N PHE A 168 24.02 -6.76 11.01
CA PHE A 168 24.79 -7.25 9.87
C PHE A 168 25.00 -8.76 9.91
N ASP A 169 25.38 -9.31 11.07
CA ASP A 169 25.57 -10.74 11.25
C ASP A 169 24.25 -11.50 11.07
N LEU A 170 23.14 -10.95 11.58
CA LEU A 170 21.80 -11.51 11.35
C LEU A 170 21.42 -11.51 9.87
N ALA A 171 21.69 -10.41 9.15
CA ALA A 171 21.47 -10.34 7.70
C ALA A 171 22.29 -11.40 6.96
N SER A 172 23.56 -11.59 7.35
CA SER A 172 24.45 -12.61 6.81
C SER A 172 23.93 -14.04 7.05
N GLN A 173 23.36 -14.32 8.23
CA GLN A 173 22.74 -15.62 8.53
C GLN A 173 21.45 -15.84 7.72
N CYS A 174 20.61 -14.81 7.56
CA CYS A 174 19.39 -14.89 6.76
C CYS A 174 19.68 -15.17 5.27
N LEU A 175 20.79 -14.65 4.77
CA LEU A 175 21.21 -14.75 3.38
C LEU A 175 22.09 -15.97 3.08
N GLN A 176 22.19 -16.94 4.00
CA GLN A 176 22.91 -18.19 3.73
C GLN A 176 22.34 -18.92 2.53
N TYR A 177 23.26 -19.51 1.75
CA TYR A 177 22.91 -20.26 0.54
C TYR A 177 22.05 -21.48 0.88
N GLU A 178 22.44 -22.24 1.89
CA GLU A 178 21.71 -23.43 2.36
C GLU A 178 20.50 -23.01 3.23
N PRO A 179 19.25 -23.34 2.85
CA PRO A 179 18.05 -22.90 3.59
C PRO A 179 18.03 -23.32 5.07
N ARG A 180 18.57 -24.52 5.36
CA ARG A 180 18.69 -25.09 6.72
C ARG A 180 19.66 -24.35 7.64
N GLU A 181 20.53 -23.51 7.08
CA GLU A 181 21.50 -22.70 7.84
C GLU A 181 20.90 -21.34 8.21
N ARG A 182 19.71 -21.01 7.69
CA ARG A 182 19.02 -19.77 8.00
C ARG A 182 18.33 -19.87 9.37
N PRO A 183 18.28 -18.77 10.13
CA PRO A 183 17.58 -18.74 11.41
C PRO A 183 16.06 -18.91 11.24
N ASN A 184 15.38 -19.32 12.30
CA ASN A 184 13.91 -19.32 12.32
C ASN A 184 13.36 -17.95 12.77
N THR A 185 12.05 -17.72 12.63
CA THR A 185 11.40 -16.44 12.98
C THR A 185 11.57 -16.04 14.44
N LYS A 186 11.60 -17.01 15.36
CA LYS A 186 11.81 -16.78 16.80
C LYS A 186 13.24 -16.34 17.09
N ASP A 187 14.22 -16.88 16.37
CA ASP A 187 15.62 -16.44 16.49
C ASP A 187 15.78 -14.98 16.03
N LEU A 188 15.04 -14.56 14.98
CA LEU A 188 15.02 -13.16 14.53
C LEU A 188 14.55 -12.22 15.64
N VAL A 189 13.39 -12.53 16.25
CA VAL A 189 12.81 -11.73 17.35
C VAL A 189 13.75 -11.70 18.55
N THR A 190 14.30 -12.85 18.94
CA THR A 190 15.22 -12.96 20.08
C THR A 190 16.49 -12.13 19.89
N THR A 191 16.98 -12.04 18.64
CA THR A 191 18.17 -11.25 18.29
C THR A 191 17.89 -9.75 18.23
N LEU A 192 16.71 -9.34 17.73
CA LEU A 192 16.38 -7.93 17.48
C LEU A 192 15.73 -7.22 18.67
N ALA A 193 15.02 -7.94 19.55
CA ALA A 193 14.34 -7.35 20.70
C ALA A 193 15.29 -6.60 21.66
N PRO A 194 16.49 -7.12 22.00
CA PRO A 194 17.43 -6.42 22.87
C PRO A 194 18.04 -5.15 22.25
N LEU A 195 17.95 -4.97 20.93
CA LEU A 195 18.53 -3.82 20.23
C LEU A 195 17.64 -2.58 20.29
N GLN A 196 16.41 -2.67 20.80
CA GLN A 196 15.51 -1.52 20.87
C GLN A 196 16.02 -0.48 21.89
N ASN A 197 16.56 0.62 21.40
CA ASN A 197 17.21 1.66 22.23
C ASN A 197 16.33 2.90 22.51
N LYS A 198 15.16 3.01 21.87
CA LYS A 198 14.12 4.03 22.17
C LYS A 198 12.72 3.41 22.33
N PRO A 199 12.51 2.38 23.17
CA PRO A 199 11.22 1.68 23.25
C PRO A 199 10.06 2.59 23.69
N ASP A 200 10.35 3.58 24.54
CA ASP A 200 9.33 4.49 25.08
C ASP A 200 8.99 5.67 24.14
N VAL A 201 9.78 5.87 23.08
CA VAL A 201 9.54 6.96 22.11
C VAL A 201 8.57 6.48 21.04
N PRO A 202 7.38 7.09 20.90
CA PRO A 202 6.42 6.67 19.89
C PRO A 202 6.94 6.84 18.45
N SER A 203 6.51 5.97 17.55
CA SER A 203 7.02 5.95 16.17
C SER A 203 6.75 7.24 15.40
N TYR A 204 5.59 7.89 15.61
CA TYR A 204 5.28 9.18 15.01
C TYR A 204 6.29 10.27 15.38
N VAL A 205 6.86 10.24 16.59
CA VAL A 205 7.90 11.19 17.01
C VAL A 205 9.19 10.93 16.22
N MET A 206 9.55 9.66 16.05
CA MET A 206 10.78 9.24 15.35
C MET A 206 10.70 9.48 13.84
N LEU A 207 9.49 9.45 13.27
CA LEU A 207 9.22 9.79 11.88
C LEU A 207 8.95 11.29 11.64
N GLY A 208 8.94 12.11 12.70
CA GLY A 208 8.63 13.54 12.58
C GLY A 208 7.19 13.82 12.12
N ILE A 209 6.28 12.86 12.32
CA ILE A 209 4.86 13.01 11.96
C ILE A 209 4.23 13.97 12.98
N PRO A 210 3.72 15.14 12.54
CA PRO A 210 3.04 16.05 13.42
C PRO A 210 1.76 15.39 13.91
N LYS A 211 1.64 15.16 15.22
CA LYS A 211 0.34 14.88 15.80
C LYS A 211 -0.52 16.12 15.64
N HIS A 212 -1.56 16.03 14.83
CA HIS A 212 -2.75 16.80 15.13
C HIS A 212 -3.19 16.34 16.52
N GLU A 213 -2.87 17.15 17.55
CA GLU A 213 -3.54 17.00 18.83
C GLU A 213 -5.05 17.04 18.52
N GLU A 214 -5.76 15.97 18.85
CA GLU A 214 -7.18 16.08 19.15
C GLU A 214 -7.28 17.06 20.32
N GLY A 215 -7.33 18.35 19.99
CA GLY A 215 -7.77 19.36 20.92
C GLY A 215 -9.17 18.99 21.42
N PRO A 216 -9.60 19.52 22.58
CA PRO A 216 -10.97 19.35 23.05
C PRO A 216 -11.92 19.67 21.90
N PRO A 217 -13.04 18.93 21.73
CA PRO A 217 -13.84 18.91 20.53
C PRO A 217 -14.11 20.36 20.12
N THR A 218 -13.41 20.80 19.08
CA THR A 218 -13.68 22.08 18.46
C THR A 218 -15.13 22.01 18.02
N PRO A 219 -15.94 23.07 18.21
CA PRO A 219 -17.34 23.06 17.80
C PRO A 219 -17.39 22.57 16.37
N GLN A 220 -18.06 21.43 16.14
CA GLN A 220 -18.14 20.79 14.83
C GLN A 220 -18.50 21.87 13.82
N GLN A 221 -17.55 22.25 12.97
CA GLN A 221 -17.89 23.06 11.83
C GLN A 221 -18.95 22.25 11.04
N PRO A 222 -20.03 22.89 10.57
CA PRO A 222 -21.07 22.16 9.88
C PRO A 222 -20.44 21.46 8.68
N LEU A 223 -20.54 20.12 8.67
CA LEU A 223 -20.11 19.30 7.53
C LEU A 223 -20.80 19.81 6.25
N SER A 224 -20.15 19.62 5.11
CA SER A 224 -20.82 19.85 3.84
C SER A 224 -22.06 18.96 3.72
N PRO A 225 -23.04 19.29 2.84
CA PRO A 225 -24.19 18.41 2.62
C PRO A 225 -23.81 16.96 2.29
N MET A 226 -22.67 16.76 1.61
CA MET A 226 -22.13 15.43 1.34
C MET A 226 -21.59 14.77 2.61
N GLY A 227 -20.75 15.46 3.39
CA GLY A 227 -20.19 14.91 4.62
C GLY A 227 -21.26 14.60 5.67
N ASP A 228 -22.30 15.44 5.76
CA ASP A 228 -23.44 15.25 6.63
C ASP A 228 -24.28 14.02 6.21
N ALA A 229 -24.49 13.82 4.91
CA ALA A 229 -25.14 12.62 4.38
C ALA A 229 -24.32 11.35 4.63
N CYS A 230 -23.00 11.41 4.43
CA CYS A 230 -22.09 10.29 4.65
C CYS A 230 -21.96 9.91 6.13
N SER A 231 -21.90 10.88 7.04
CA SER A 231 -21.82 10.60 8.49
C SER A 231 -23.06 9.87 9.02
N ARG A 232 -24.24 10.17 8.46
CA ARG A 232 -25.50 9.47 8.76
C ARG A 232 -25.73 8.21 7.92
N MET A 233 -24.83 7.89 6.99
CA MET A 233 -24.99 6.82 6.01
C MET A 233 -26.31 6.94 5.21
N ASP A 234 -26.76 8.16 4.94
CA ASP A 234 -27.98 8.43 4.17
C ASP A 234 -27.69 8.27 2.68
N LEU A 235 -27.75 7.03 2.20
CA LEU A 235 -27.51 6.69 0.80
C LEU A 235 -28.46 7.41 -0.17
N THR A 236 -29.65 7.84 0.27
CA THR A 236 -30.59 8.58 -0.55
C THR A 236 -30.14 10.03 -0.73
N ALA A 237 -29.67 10.67 0.33
CA ALA A 237 -29.09 11.99 0.25
C ALA A 237 -27.80 12.00 -0.59
N ILE A 238 -26.90 11.01 -0.39
CA ILE A 238 -25.69 10.86 -1.20
C ILE A 238 -26.04 10.70 -2.68
N HIS A 239 -27.05 9.87 -3.00
CA HIS A 239 -27.55 9.69 -4.36
C HIS A 239 -27.98 11.02 -5.00
N GLN A 240 -28.81 11.80 -4.30
CA GLN A 240 -29.29 13.09 -4.79
C GLN A 240 -28.14 14.05 -5.06
N ILE A 241 -27.17 14.12 -4.15
CA ILE A 241 -25.99 14.98 -4.32
C ILE A 241 -25.18 14.56 -5.55
N LEU A 242 -24.88 13.26 -5.72
CA LEU A 242 -24.14 12.76 -6.89
C LEU A 242 -24.88 12.96 -8.23
N VAL A 243 -26.22 12.97 -8.21
CA VAL A 243 -27.03 13.33 -9.38
C VAL A 243 -26.91 14.82 -9.69
N MET A 244 -26.98 15.69 -8.68
CA MET A 244 -26.93 17.15 -8.84
C MET A 244 -25.55 17.71 -9.21
N THR A 245 -24.48 17.10 -8.70
CA THR A 245 -23.09 17.52 -8.98
C THR A 245 -22.66 17.17 -10.41
N HIS A 246 -23.41 16.31 -11.11
CA HIS A 246 -23.11 15.85 -12.47
C HIS A 246 -21.67 15.35 -12.61
N TYR A 247 -20.87 15.95 -13.48
CA TYR A 247 -19.45 15.65 -13.70
C TYR A 247 -18.58 16.90 -13.46
N LYS A 248 -19.06 17.84 -12.65
CA LYS A 248 -18.36 19.12 -12.40
C LYS A 248 -16.98 18.92 -11.78
N ASP A 249 -16.78 17.83 -11.05
CA ASP A 249 -15.49 17.48 -10.45
C ASP A 249 -14.55 16.69 -11.39
N ASP A 250 -15.00 16.35 -12.60
CA ASP A 250 -14.16 15.74 -13.65
C ASP A 250 -13.44 16.82 -14.51
N GLU A 251 -13.64 18.12 -14.24
CA GLU A 251 -13.03 19.25 -14.97
C GLU A 251 -11.51 19.35 -14.68
N GLY A 252 -10.75 18.53 -15.42
CA GLY A 252 -9.29 18.47 -15.39
C GLY A 252 -8.73 17.25 -16.13
N THR A 253 -9.57 16.23 -16.35
CA THR A 253 -9.20 14.96 -17.01
C THR A 253 -9.69 14.81 -18.46
N ASN A 254 -10.35 15.82 -19.02
CA ASN A 254 -11.12 15.69 -20.27
C ASN A 254 -10.76 16.72 -21.36
N GLU A 255 -9.48 16.88 -21.69
CA GLU A 255 -9.12 17.42 -23.01
C GLU A 255 -9.24 16.31 -24.07
N LEU A 256 -10.42 16.26 -24.69
CA LEU A 256 -10.69 15.37 -25.83
C LEU A 256 -9.95 15.91 -27.08
N SER A 257 -8.73 15.45 -27.30
CA SER A 257 -8.01 15.66 -28.57
C SER A 257 -8.56 14.71 -29.63
N PHE A 258 -9.06 15.24 -30.76
CA PHE A 258 -9.32 14.70 -32.12
C PHE A 258 -9.73 13.20 -32.36
N GLN A 259 -9.84 12.36 -31.33
CA GLN A 259 -10.08 10.91 -31.36
C GLN A 259 -11.57 10.54 -31.16
N GLU A 260 -12.47 11.51 -31.24
CA GLU A 260 -13.93 11.34 -31.04
C GLU A 260 -14.63 10.44 -32.07
N TRP A 261 -13.91 9.76 -32.97
CA TRP A 261 -14.50 9.17 -34.18
C TRP A 261 -14.51 7.64 -34.30
N THR A 262 -14.05 6.88 -33.28
CA THR A 262 -14.14 5.41 -33.32
C THR A 262 -15.49 4.90 -32.80
N GLN A 263 -15.97 3.78 -33.34
CA GLN A 263 -17.21 3.14 -32.88
C GLN A 263 -17.14 2.74 -31.39
N GLN A 264 -15.98 2.21 -30.97
CA GLN A 264 -15.72 1.81 -29.59
C GLN A 264 -15.86 2.98 -28.59
N MET A 265 -15.41 4.19 -28.95
CA MET A 265 -15.57 5.37 -28.09
C MET A 265 -17.05 5.79 -28.00
N ARG A 266 -17.81 5.71 -29.10
CA ARG A 266 -19.27 5.97 -29.08
C ARG A 266 -19.99 4.98 -28.18
N ASP A 267 -19.72 3.69 -28.34
CA ASP A 267 -20.35 2.63 -27.54
C ASP A 267 -20.04 2.79 -26.04
N MET A 268 -18.82 3.18 -25.70
CA MET A 268 -18.42 3.53 -24.33
C MET A 268 -19.22 4.72 -23.78
N LEU A 269 -19.25 5.84 -24.50
CA LEU A 269 -19.96 7.05 -24.06
C LEU A 269 -21.48 6.79 -23.94
N GLU A 270 -22.04 5.95 -24.81
CA GLU A 270 -23.41 5.47 -24.71
C GLU A 270 -23.63 4.59 -23.48
N ALA A 271 -22.69 3.70 -23.13
CA ALA A 271 -22.76 2.91 -21.90
C ALA A 271 -22.76 3.80 -20.65
N ARG A 272 -21.89 4.82 -20.59
CA ARG A 272 -21.90 5.83 -19.51
C ARG A 272 -23.25 6.54 -19.43
N LYS A 273 -23.78 7.00 -20.57
CA LYS A 273 -25.08 7.69 -20.64
C LYS A 273 -26.24 6.81 -20.17
N ARG A 274 -26.27 5.53 -20.57
CA ARG A 274 -27.25 4.55 -20.08
C ARG A 274 -27.11 4.34 -18.57
N GLY A 275 -25.88 4.25 -18.08
CA GLY A 275 -25.58 4.15 -16.65
C GLY A 275 -26.09 5.36 -15.87
N ASP A 276 -25.91 6.57 -16.38
CA ASP A 276 -26.39 7.81 -15.74
C ASP A 276 -27.92 7.91 -15.69
N VAL A 277 -28.60 7.45 -16.73
CA VAL A 277 -30.07 7.37 -16.74
C VAL A 277 -30.54 6.36 -15.70
N ALA A 278 -30.00 5.14 -15.72
CA ALA A 278 -30.34 4.11 -14.75
C ALA A 278 -30.02 4.53 -13.31
N PHE A 279 -28.89 5.22 -13.09
CA PHE A 279 -28.51 5.77 -11.81
C PHE A 279 -29.55 6.78 -11.31
N ARG A 280 -29.96 7.74 -12.16
CA ARG A 280 -30.98 8.75 -11.82
C ARG A 280 -32.33 8.12 -11.51
N ASP A 281 -32.72 7.11 -12.29
CA ASP A 281 -33.98 6.41 -12.17
C ASP A 281 -33.99 5.37 -11.03
N LYS A 282 -32.87 5.25 -10.30
CA LYS A 282 -32.66 4.33 -9.16
C LYS A 282 -32.67 2.84 -9.53
N GLU A 283 -32.41 2.54 -10.80
CA GLU A 283 -32.19 1.19 -11.31
C GLU A 283 -30.72 0.77 -11.09
N PHE A 284 -30.34 0.60 -9.81
CA PHE A 284 -28.93 0.50 -9.40
C PHE A 284 -28.17 -0.68 -10.01
N LYS A 285 -28.82 -1.83 -10.21
CA LYS A 285 -28.20 -3.00 -10.86
C LYS A 285 -27.88 -2.72 -12.32
N THR A 286 -28.84 -2.14 -13.06
CA THR A 286 -28.64 -1.73 -14.44
C THR A 286 -27.57 -0.64 -14.56
N ALA A 287 -27.52 0.28 -13.61
CA ALA A 287 -26.46 1.28 -13.54
C ALA A 287 -25.07 0.64 -13.34
N VAL A 288 -24.95 -0.36 -12.47
CA VAL A 288 -23.70 -1.13 -12.28
C VAL A 288 -23.27 -1.80 -13.57
N ASP A 289 -24.17 -2.47 -14.28
CA ASP A 289 -23.84 -3.16 -15.54
C ASP A 289 -23.35 -2.17 -16.60
N CYS A 290 -24.03 -1.03 -16.74
CA CYS A 290 -23.67 0.00 -17.71
C CYS A 290 -22.34 0.69 -17.37
N TYR A 291 -22.10 0.99 -16.09
CA TYR A 291 -20.82 1.56 -15.66
C TYR A 291 -19.67 0.57 -15.77
N SER A 292 -19.92 -0.73 -15.57
CA SER A 292 -18.92 -1.77 -15.81
C SER A 292 -18.54 -1.87 -17.27
N GLN A 293 -19.51 -1.84 -18.19
CA GLN A 293 -19.24 -1.75 -19.63
C GLN A 293 -18.39 -0.52 -19.99
N PHE A 294 -18.65 0.63 -19.37
CA PHE A 294 -17.84 1.83 -19.57
C PHE A 294 -16.38 1.63 -19.10
N ILE A 295 -16.20 1.06 -17.90
CA ILE A 295 -14.89 0.87 -17.27
C ILE A 295 -14.06 -0.20 -17.98
N ASP A 296 -14.67 -1.32 -18.37
CA ASP A 296 -13.98 -2.47 -18.98
C ASP A 296 -13.37 -2.14 -20.35
N VAL A 297 -13.94 -1.16 -21.06
CA VAL A 297 -13.38 -0.68 -22.33
C VAL A 297 -12.07 0.10 -22.12
N GLY A 298 -11.88 0.73 -20.95
CA GLY A 298 -10.60 1.23 -20.46
C GLY A 298 -9.97 2.43 -21.21
N THR A 299 -10.63 2.98 -22.24
CA THR A 299 -10.10 4.10 -23.04
C THR A 299 -10.27 5.46 -22.35
N MET A 300 -11.25 5.61 -21.45
CA MET A 300 -11.49 6.85 -20.70
C MET A 300 -11.77 6.51 -19.24
N VAL A 301 -11.22 7.31 -18.34
CA VAL A 301 -11.32 7.09 -16.90
C VAL A 301 -12.08 8.25 -16.28
N SER A 302 -13.10 7.97 -15.45
CA SER A 302 -13.91 9.00 -14.80
C SER A 302 -14.06 8.66 -13.32
N PRO A 303 -13.56 9.51 -12.40
CA PRO A 303 -13.70 9.27 -10.96
C PRO A 303 -15.17 9.31 -10.53
N THR A 304 -16.00 10.16 -11.17
CA THR A 304 -17.44 10.19 -10.92
C THR A 304 -18.15 8.88 -11.29
N VAL A 305 -17.76 8.21 -12.38
CA VAL A 305 -18.35 6.90 -12.74
C VAL A 305 -18.06 5.87 -11.64
N TYR A 306 -16.84 5.84 -11.12
CA TYR A 306 -16.48 4.97 -10.00
C TYR A 306 -17.27 5.31 -8.73
N ALA A 307 -17.40 6.59 -8.35
CA ALA A 307 -18.18 6.99 -7.18
C ALA A 307 -19.67 6.62 -7.30
N ARG A 308 -20.28 6.79 -8.48
CA ARG A 308 -21.67 6.41 -8.73
C ARG A 308 -21.87 4.90 -8.68
N ARG A 309 -20.97 4.13 -9.31
CA ARG A 309 -21.02 2.66 -9.27
C ARG A 309 -20.79 2.13 -7.84
N SER A 310 -19.89 2.76 -7.08
CA SER A 310 -19.70 2.51 -5.65
C SER A 310 -21.00 2.70 -4.87
N LEU A 311 -21.72 3.81 -5.07
CA LEU A 311 -23.00 4.03 -4.40
C LEU A 311 -24.05 2.98 -4.80
N CYS A 312 -24.10 2.60 -6.08
CA CYS A 312 -24.99 1.52 -6.51
C CYS A 312 -24.68 0.20 -5.80
N TYR A 313 -23.40 -0.13 -5.61
CA TYR A 313 -23.00 -1.31 -4.85
C TYR A 313 -23.44 -1.23 -3.39
N LEU A 314 -23.32 -0.07 -2.73
CA LEU A 314 -23.83 0.13 -1.36
C LEU A 314 -25.35 -0.06 -1.29
N LEU A 315 -26.08 0.45 -2.28
CA LEU A 315 -27.54 0.30 -2.39
C LEU A 315 -27.97 -1.13 -2.76
N CYS A 316 -27.05 -1.92 -3.32
CA CYS A 316 -27.24 -3.35 -3.60
C CYS A 316 -26.66 -4.27 -2.51
N ASP A 317 -26.26 -3.72 -1.36
CA ASP A 317 -25.67 -4.47 -0.23
C ASP A 317 -24.36 -5.21 -0.58
N GLN A 318 -23.51 -4.56 -1.38
CA GLN A 318 -22.19 -5.06 -1.79
C GLN A 318 -21.06 -4.12 -1.35
N PRO A 319 -20.81 -3.95 -0.04
CA PRO A 319 -19.89 -2.95 0.47
C PRO A 319 -18.43 -3.18 0.08
N ASP A 320 -17.97 -4.42 -0.10
CA ASP A 320 -16.61 -4.70 -0.61
C ASP A 320 -16.38 -4.18 -2.03
N ALA A 321 -17.39 -4.33 -2.90
CA ALA A 321 -17.32 -3.83 -4.27
C ALA A 321 -17.38 -2.30 -4.29
N ALA A 322 -18.21 -1.71 -3.42
CA ALA A 322 -18.28 -0.28 -3.24
C ALA A 322 -16.95 0.33 -2.79
N LEU A 323 -16.27 -0.30 -1.82
CA LEU A 323 -14.99 0.18 -1.32
C LEU A 323 -13.92 0.17 -2.41
N ARG A 324 -13.84 -0.92 -3.21
CA ARG A 324 -12.90 -1.00 -4.34
C ARG A 324 -13.11 0.13 -5.35
N ASP A 325 -14.36 0.43 -5.69
CA ASP A 325 -14.67 1.52 -6.61
C ASP A 325 -14.34 2.90 -6.02
N ALA A 326 -14.62 3.11 -4.73
CA ALA A 326 -14.29 4.36 -4.04
C ALA A 326 -12.76 4.60 -3.95
N MET A 327 -11.99 3.54 -3.70
CA MET A 327 -10.52 3.59 -3.77
C MET A 327 -10.02 3.85 -5.19
N GLN A 328 -10.65 3.25 -6.21
CA GLN A 328 -10.29 3.51 -7.59
C GLN A 328 -10.59 4.95 -8.00
N ALA A 329 -11.68 5.54 -7.52
CA ALA A 329 -11.97 6.96 -7.70
C ALA A 329 -10.86 7.86 -7.10
N GLN A 330 -10.34 7.51 -5.92
CA GLN A 330 -9.21 8.20 -5.30
C GLN A 330 -7.92 8.03 -6.13
N CYS A 331 -7.63 6.83 -6.66
CA CYS A 331 -6.47 6.63 -7.54
C CYS A 331 -6.52 7.54 -8.78
N VAL A 332 -7.72 7.81 -9.31
CA VAL A 332 -7.92 8.67 -10.47
C VAL A 332 -7.84 10.15 -10.11
N TYR A 333 -8.39 10.54 -8.95
CA TYR A 333 -8.32 11.90 -8.45
C TYR A 333 -7.98 11.91 -6.94
N PRO A 334 -6.68 11.98 -6.58
CA PRO A 334 -6.21 11.82 -5.20
C PRO A 334 -6.71 12.86 -4.20
N ASP A 335 -6.99 14.09 -4.65
CA ASP A 335 -7.47 15.18 -3.80
C ASP A 335 -9.01 15.32 -3.82
N TRP A 336 -9.75 14.31 -4.33
CA TRP A 336 -11.20 14.38 -4.45
C TRP A 336 -11.92 13.92 -3.18
N SER A 337 -12.47 14.87 -2.42
CA SER A 337 -13.17 14.60 -1.15
C SER A 337 -14.29 13.56 -1.26
N THR A 338 -15.05 13.54 -2.37
CA THR A 338 -16.12 12.57 -2.61
C THR A 338 -15.61 11.12 -2.61
N ALA A 339 -14.39 10.85 -3.10
CA ALA A 339 -13.84 9.51 -3.07
C ALA A 339 -13.65 9.01 -1.63
N PHE A 340 -13.13 9.87 -0.75
CA PHE A 340 -12.94 9.55 0.68
C PHE A 340 -14.28 9.39 1.41
N TYR A 341 -15.25 10.26 1.13
CA TYR A 341 -16.62 10.11 1.66
C TYR A 341 -17.26 8.77 1.27
N MET A 342 -17.08 8.33 0.03
CA MET A 342 -17.59 7.03 -0.42
C MET A 342 -16.86 5.86 0.25
N GLN A 343 -15.55 5.98 0.50
CA GLN A 343 -14.79 4.99 1.29
C GLN A 343 -15.29 4.92 2.74
N ALA A 344 -15.54 6.06 3.37
CA ALA A 344 -16.07 6.12 4.74
C ALA A 344 -17.39 5.35 4.88
N VAL A 345 -18.34 5.56 3.96
CA VAL A 345 -19.64 4.87 3.99
C VAL A 345 -19.49 3.36 3.74
N ALA A 346 -18.59 2.96 2.83
CA ALA A 346 -18.33 1.54 2.55
C ALA A 346 -17.66 0.84 3.74
N LEU A 347 -16.67 1.47 4.37
CA LEU A 347 -16.00 0.96 5.57
C LEU A 347 -16.95 0.86 6.76
N ALA A 348 -17.82 1.86 6.95
CA ALA A 348 -18.84 1.82 7.99
C ALA A 348 -19.82 0.64 7.81
N LYS A 349 -20.17 0.31 6.55
CA LYS A 349 -20.97 -0.89 6.21
C LYS A 349 -20.24 -2.21 6.42
N LEU A 350 -18.90 -2.19 6.47
CA LEU A 350 -18.03 -3.35 6.75
C LEU A 350 -17.67 -3.47 8.25
N ASP A 351 -18.33 -2.71 9.12
CA ASP A 351 -18.05 -2.62 10.55
C ASP A 351 -16.63 -2.12 10.91
N MET A 352 -15.96 -1.46 9.96
CA MET A 352 -14.63 -0.85 10.14
C MET A 352 -14.78 0.61 10.62
N GLN A 353 -15.35 0.80 11.82
CA GLN A 353 -15.77 2.12 12.33
C GLN A 353 -14.62 3.12 12.48
N LYS A 354 -13.43 2.65 12.86
CA LYS A 354 -12.25 3.52 12.99
C LYS A 354 -11.85 4.07 11.61
N ASP A 355 -11.58 3.17 10.66
CA ASP A 355 -11.19 3.55 9.31
C ASP A 355 -12.25 4.41 8.60
N ALA A 356 -13.54 4.16 8.88
CA ALA A 356 -14.64 4.98 8.38
C ALA A 356 -14.59 6.42 8.90
N ALA A 357 -14.32 6.61 10.20
CA ALA A 357 -14.17 7.92 10.81
C ALA A 357 -12.94 8.66 10.25
N ASP A 358 -11.83 7.95 10.07
CA ASP A 358 -10.60 8.51 9.51
C ASP A 358 -10.83 9.01 8.07
N MET A 359 -11.50 8.22 7.23
CA MET A 359 -11.86 8.65 5.87
C MET A 359 -12.84 9.82 5.83
N LEU A 360 -13.77 9.91 6.79
CA LEU A 360 -14.71 11.02 6.88
C LEU A 360 -14.02 12.33 7.29
N ASN A 361 -13.06 12.25 8.21
CA ASN A 361 -12.25 13.39 8.63
C ASN A 361 -11.33 13.88 7.50
N GLU A 362 -10.68 12.96 6.79
CA GLU A 362 -9.83 13.28 5.63
C GLU A 362 -10.63 13.98 4.51
N ALA A 363 -11.83 13.48 4.22
CA ALA A 363 -12.73 14.08 3.23
C ALA A 363 -13.11 15.53 3.60
N ALA A 364 -13.44 15.77 4.88
CA ALA A 364 -13.77 17.10 5.37
C ALA A 364 -12.57 18.06 5.30
N ALA A 365 -11.36 17.59 5.62
CA ALA A 365 -10.13 18.36 5.52
C ALA A 365 -9.82 18.77 4.06
N LEU A 366 -10.04 17.87 3.10
CA LEU A 366 -9.88 18.16 1.66
C LEU A 366 -10.86 19.23 1.16
N GLU A 367 -12.12 19.19 1.60
CA GLU A 367 -13.11 20.23 1.26
C GLU A 367 -12.71 21.59 1.83
N GLU A 368 -12.23 21.63 3.08
CA GLU A 368 -11.77 22.86 3.70
C GLU A 368 -10.56 23.46 2.97
N LYS A 369 -9.59 22.61 2.59
CA LYS A 369 -8.43 23.01 1.79
C LYS A 369 -8.84 23.60 0.45
N ARG A 370 -9.82 23.00 -0.24
CA ARG A 370 -10.37 23.49 -1.52
C ARG A 370 -11.06 24.85 -1.35
N GLN A 371 -11.83 25.04 -0.28
CA GLN A 371 -12.52 26.31 0.02
C GLN A 371 -11.55 27.45 0.38
N ARG A 372 -10.46 27.14 1.11
CA ARG A 372 -9.42 28.12 1.45
C ARG A 372 -8.60 28.51 0.22
N GLY A 373 -8.28 27.56 -0.67
CA GLY A 373 -7.56 27.83 -1.92
C GLY A 373 -8.34 28.69 -2.92
N GLY A 374 -9.67 28.57 -2.97
CA GLY A 374 -10.54 29.35 -3.88
C GLY A 374 -10.80 30.80 -3.46
N ARG A 375 -10.44 31.21 -2.23
CA ARG A 375 -10.64 32.60 -1.73
C ARG A 375 -9.45 33.53 -2.01
N GLY A 376 -8.42 33.06 -2.69
CA GLY A 376 -7.17 33.79 -2.96
C GLY A 376 -6.87 34.08 -4.43
N SER A 377 -7.86 34.04 -5.34
CA SER A 377 -7.69 34.39 -6.76
C SER A 377 -8.47 35.62 -7.15
#